data_AF-A0AAP2W9Y4-F1
#
_entry.id   AF-A0AAP2W9Y4-F1
#
_cell.length_a   1.000
_cell.length_b   1.000
_cell.length_c   1.000
_cell.angle_alpha   90.00
_cell.angle_beta   90.00
_cell.angle_gamma   90.00
#
_symmetry.space_group_name_H-M   'P 1'
#
loop_
_entity.id
_entity.type
_entity.pdbx_description
1 polymer ?
#
loop_
_entity_poly.entity_id
_entity_poly.type
_entity_poly.pdbx_seq_one_letter_code
_entity_poly.pdbx_strand_id
1 'polypeptide(L)'
;MQGVSGTSKTGRKYYYYYCKAQREKACSKKKVRKNWLEQIVMQLLKLVLSDDENLASIAVDSADYYNKNYRDTGYLEGLEAKRREVER
;
A
#
# COMPACT_ATOMS: atom_id res chain seq x y z
N MET A 1 -0.03 -9.49 -11.21
CA MET A 1 -0.51 -10.73 -10.54
C MET A 1 -1.93 -10.51 -10.06
N GLN A 2 -2.68 -11.57 -9.78
CA GLN A 2 -4.07 -11.47 -9.32
C GLN A 2 -4.27 -12.41 -8.12
N GLY A 3 -5.06 -11.99 -7.13
CA GLY A 3 -5.43 -12.83 -5.99
C GLY A 3 -6.57 -13.78 -6.34
N VAL A 4 -6.46 -15.05 -5.92
CA VAL A 4 -7.50 -16.07 -6.06
C VAL A 4 -7.61 -16.92 -4.80
N SER A 5 -8.78 -17.54 -4.62
CA SER A 5 -8.99 -18.51 -3.55
C SER A 5 -9.44 -19.86 -4.10
N GLY A 6 -9.18 -20.93 -3.34
CA GLY A 6 -9.71 -22.26 -3.57
C GLY A 6 -10.23 -22.85 -2.28
N THR A 7 -11.32 -23.59 -2.35
CA THR A 7 -11.97 -24.22 -1.19
C THR A 7 -11.71 -25.72 -1.23
N SER A 8 -11.27 -26.29 -0.12
CA SER A 8 -11.10 -27.75 0.01
C SER A 8 -12.43 -28.47 0.24
N LYS A 9 -12.40 -29.80 0.16
CA LYS A 9 -13.56 -30.67 0.46
C LYS A 9 -14.15 -30.44 1.86
N THR A 10 -13.33 -30.00 2.82
CA THR A 10 -13.77 -29.69 4.20
C THR A 10 -14.28 -28.26 4.36
N GLY A 11 -14.41 -27.49 3.28
CA GLY A 11 -14.85 -26.09 3.32
C GLY A 11 -13.75 -25.08 3.65
N ARG A 12 -12.53 -25.53 4.00
CA ARG A 12 -11.42 -24.61 4.28
C ARG A 12 -10.98 -23.86 3.03
N LYS A 13 -10.95 -22.53 3.10
CA LYS A 13 -10.45 -21.63 2.06
C LYS A 13 -8.92 -21.51 2.10
N TYR A 14 -8.34 -21.42 0.92
CA TYR A 14 -6.92 -21.22 0.69
C TYR A 14 -6.70 -20.11 -0.32
N TYR A 15 -5.69 -19.27 -0.09
CA TYR A 15 -5.42 -18.11 -0.93
C TYR A 15 -4.10 -18.23 -1.68
N TYR A 16 -4.09 -17.71 -2.90
CA TYR A 16 -2.97 -17.78 -3.81
C TYR A 16 -2.87 -16.50 -4.66
N TYR A 17 -1.66 -16.26 -5.16
CA TYR A 17 -1.42 -15.35 -6.27
C TYR A 17 -1.07 -16.12 -7.53
N TYR A 18 -1.54 -15.63 -8.66
CA TYR A 18 -1.25 -16.21 -9.97
C TYR A 18 -1.09 -15.13 -11.04
N CYS A 19 -0.62 -15.53 -12.22
CA CYS A 19 -0.52 -14.62 -13.35
C CYS A 19 -1.91 -14.27 -13.88
N LYS A 20 -2.15 -13.00 -14.24
CA LYS A 20 -3.42 -12.55 -14.82
C LYS A 20 -3.73 -13.31 -16.11
N ALA A 21 -2.74 -13.48 -16.98
CA ALA A 21 -2.84 -14.17 -18.27
C ALA A 21 -2.94 -15.71 -18.17
N GLN A 22 -2.90 -16.28 -16.96
CA GLN A 22 -3.02 -17.73 -16.80
C GLN A 22 -4.41 -18.27 -17.16
N ARG A 23 -5.46 -17.46 -16.99
CA ARG A 23 -6.83 -17.85 -17.41
C ARG A 23 -6.94 -18.00 -18.93
N GLU A 24 -6.24 -17.14 -19.66
CA GLU A 24 -6.16 -17.16 -21.14
C GLU A 24 -5.15 -18.20 -21.65
N LYS A 25 -4.59 -19.04 -20.76
CA LYS A 25 -3.55 -20.03 -21.07
C LYS A 25 -2.25 -19.45 -21.67
N ALA A 26 -2.08 -18.13 -21.66
CA ALA A 26 -0.88 -17.45 -22.13
C ALA A 26 0.24 -17.36 -21.07
N CYS A 27 0.04 -17.93 -19.88
CA CYS A 27 1.08 -18.02 -18.85
C CYS A 27 1.06 -19.39 -18.16
N SER A 28 2.22 -20.04 -18.13
CA SER A 28 2.42 -21.37 -17.53
C SER A 28 2.86 -21.32 -16.06
N LYS A 29 3.06 -20.13 -15.48
CA LYS A 29 3.54 -19.99 -14.10
C LYS A 29 2.53 -20.62 -13.12
N LYS A 30 3.02 -21.48 -12.23
CA LYS A 30 2.20 -22.06 -11.16
C LYS A 30 1.77 -20.98 -10.16
N LYS A 31 0.55 -21.11 -9.65
CA LYS A 31 0.03 -20.27 -8.57
C LYS A 31 0.88 -20.45 -7.30
N VAL A 32 1.12 -19.36 -6.59
CA VAL A 32 1.95 -19.29 -5.39
C VAL A 32 1.05 -19.05 -4.17
N ARG A 33 1.33 -19.68 -3.03
CA ARG A 33 0.57 -19.46 -1.79
C ARG A 33 0.67 -18.00 -1.34
N LYS A 34 -0.46 -17.37 -1.01
CA LYS A 34 -0.55 -15.96 -0.57
C LYS A 34 0.43 -15.69 0.56
N ASN A 35 0.28 -16.42 1.66
CA ASN A 35 1.07 -16.19 2.88
C ASN A 35 2.58 -16.35 2.63
N TRP A 36 2.99 -17.38 1.88
CA TRP A 36 4.42 -17.58 1.59
C TRP A 36 5.01 -16.39 0.83
N LEU A 37 4.31 -15.92 -0.22
CA LEU A 37 4.79 -14.78 -1.00
C LEU A 37 4.79 -13.48 -0.19
N GLU A 38 3.73 -13.22 0.58
CA GLU A 38 3.63 -12.02 1.42
C GLU A 38 4.70 -11.99 2.50
N GLN A 39 5.03 -13.13 3.13
CA GLN A 39 6.10 -13.20 4.12
C GLN A 39 7.47 -12.85 3.50
N ILE A 40 7.76 -13.33 2.29
CA ILE A 40 8.99 -12.95 1.58
C ILE A 40 9.01 -11.45 1.28
N VAL A 41 7.91 -10.91 0.75
CA VAL A 41 7.82 -9.46 0.46
C VAL A 41 7.99 -8.63 1.72
N MET A 42 7.37 -9.04 2.84
CA MET A 42 7.51 -8.36 4.13
C MET A 42 8.95 -8.42 4.65
N GLN A 43 9.64 -9.55 4.51
CA GLN A 43 11.04 -9.69 4.92
C GLN A 43 11.95 -8.78 4.09
N LEU A 44 11.76 -8.74 2.78
CA LEU A 44 12.51 -7.85 1.89
C LEU A 44 12.23 -6.38 2.20
N LEU A 45 10.97 -6.02 2.45
CA LEU A 45 10.61 -4.66 2.82
C LEU A 45 11.27 -4.25 4.13
N LYS A 46 11.30 -5.13 5.14
CA LYS A 46 12.02 -4.88 6.40
C LYS A 46 13.51 -4.65 6.17
N LEU A 47 14.13 -5.40 5.26
CA LEU A 47 15.53 -5.21 4.90
C LEU A 47 15.76 -3.85 4.25
N VAL A 48 14.92 -3.45 3.30
CA VAL A 48 15.01 -2.12 2.66
C VAL A 48 14.83 -1.01 3.69
N LEU A 49 13.87 -1.16 4.60
CA LEU A 49 13.59 -0.16 5.65
C LEU A 49 14.59 -0.18 6.80
N SER A 50 15.47 -1.18 6.88
CA SER A 50 16.52 -1.23 7.91
C SER A 50 17.72 -0.35 7.58
N ASP A 51 17.78 0.18 6.37
CA ASP A 51 18.74 1.19 5.95
C ASP A 51 18.16 2.58 6.22
N ASP A 52 18.88 3.38 7.01
CA ASP A 52 18.39 4.68 7.49
C ASP A 52 18.22 5.70 6.35
N GLU A 53 19.06 5.65 5.31
CA GLU A 53 18.94 6.53 4.14
C GLU A 53 17.66 6.24 3.36
N ASN A 54 17.38 4.95 3.10
CA ASN A 54 16.14 4.51 2.46
C ASN A 54 14.91 4.87 3.31
N LEU A 55 14.97 4.67 4.62
CA LEU A 55 13.86 5.01 5.52
C LEU A 55 13.58 6.51 5.51
N ALA A 56 14.62 7.34 5.64
CA ALA A 56 14.50 8.79 5.61
C ALA A 56 13.94 9.29 4.28
N SER A 57 14.44 8.76 3.16
CA SER A 57 13.95 9.09 1.82
C SER A 57 12.46 8.80 1.66
N ILE A 58 12.01 7.59 2.04
CA ILE A 58 10.60 7.21 1.99
C ILE A 58 9.74 8.10 2.90
N ALA A 59 10.26 8.48 4.07
CA ALA A 59 9.54 9.35 5.00
C ALA A 59 9.32 10.76 4.42
N VAL A 60 10.35 11.34 3.78
CA VAL A 60 10.25 12.65 3.09
C VAL A 60 9.24 12.56 1.94
N ASP A 61 9.36 11.57 1.07
CA ASP A 61 8.44 11.38 -0.06
C ASP A 61 6.98 11.19 0.41
N SER A 62 6.79 10.47 1.51
CA SER A 62 5.47 10.24 2.10
C SER A 62 4.86 11.53 2.66
N ALA A 63 5.67 12.34 3.36
CA ALA A 63 5.23 13.64 3.87
C ALA A 63 4.88 14.61 2.72
N ASP A 64 5.69 14.64 1.67
CA ASP A 64 5.45 15.44 0.47
C ASP A 64 4.19 15.02 -0.27
N TYR A 65 3.98 13.71 -0.45
CA TYR A 65 2.74 13.18 -1.02
C TYR A 65 1.53 13.58 -0.17
N TYR A 66 1.63 13.47 1.15
CA TYR A 66 0.53 13.85 2.03
C TYR A 66 0.19 15.34 1.91
N ASN A 67 1.22 16.19 1.97
CA ASN A 67 1.05 17.64 1.83
C ASN A 67 0.41 18.01 0.49
N LYS A 68 0.79 17.36 -0.61
CA LYS A 68 0.23 17.65 -1.95
C LYS A 68 -1.22 17.21 -2.11
N ASN A 69 -1.63 16.12 -1.46
CA ASN A 69 -2.91 15.48 -1.74
C ASN A 69 -3.98 15.71 -0.67
N TYR A 70 -3.58 15.97 0.58
CA TYR A 70 -4.50 15.97 1.72
C TYR A 70 -4.41 17.22 2.59
N ARG A 71 -3.43 18.09 2.37
CA ARG A 71 -3.32 19.35 3.11
C ARG A 71 -4.22 20.41 2.47
N ASP A 72 -5.53 20.25 2.66
CA ASP A 72 -6.48 21.33 2.42
C ASP A 72 -6.45 22.28 3.63
N THR A 73 -5.71 23.38 3.50
CA THR A 73 -5.64 24.44 4.52
C THR A 73 -6.77 25.45 4.39
N GLY A 74 -7.65 25.35 3.40
CA GLY A 74 -8.66 26.38 3.11
C GLY A 74 -9.62 26.63 4.28
N TYR A 75 -9.99 25.58 5.02
CA TYR A 75 -10.81 25.73 6.22
C TYR A 75 -10.07 26.47 7.36
N LEU A 76 -8.80 26.15 7.57
CA LEU A 76 -7.98 26.76 8.61
C LEU A 76 -7.69 28.24 8.27
N GLU A 77 -7.36 28.53 7.02
CA GLU A 77 -7.14 29.88 6.50
C GLU A 77 -8.40 30.76 6.64
N GLY A 78 -9.59 30.19 6.36
CA GLY A 78 -10.86 30.89 6.56
C GLY A 78 -11.14 31.23 8.04
N LEU A 79 -10.78 30.34 8.96
CA LEU A 79 -10.90 30.61 10.40
C LEU A 79 -9.90 31.66 10.88
N GLU A 80 -8.67 31.64 10.37
CA GLU A 80 -7.66 32.66 10.69
C GLU A 80 -8.03 34.05 10.18
N ALA A 81 -8.63 34.14 8.98
CA ALA A 81 -9.11 35.41 8.43
C ALA A 81 -10.18 36.03 9.33
N LYS A 82 -11.19 35.24 9.71
CA LYS A 82 -12.25 35.68 10.64
C LYS A 82 -11.71 36.12 11.99
N ARG A 83 -10.72 35.40 12.54
CA ARG A 83 -10.10 35.77 13.82
C ARG A 83 -9.43 37.15 13.75
N ARG A 84 -8.67 37.42 12.68
CA ARG A 84 -8.00 38.72 12.48
C ARG A 84 -8.98 39.89 12.31
N GLU A 85 -10.15 39.65 11.73
CA GLU A 85 -11.20 40.68 11.64
C GLU A 85 -11.78 41.05 13.01
N VAL A 86 -11.89 40.08 13.92
CA VAL A 86 -12.44 40.29 15.28
C VAL A 86 -11.40 40.84 16.25
N GLU A 87 -10.13 40.51 16.08
CA GLU A 87 -9.01 41.01 16.91
C GLU A 87 -8.57 42.44 16.55
N ARG A 88 -9.24 43.12 15.60
CA ARG A 88 -8.93 44.47 15.12
C ARG A 88 -9.86 45.51 15.73
#